data_AF-A0A1C4P5Z6-F1
#
_entry.id   AF-A0A1C4P5Z6-F1
#
_cell.length_a   1.000
_cell.length_b   1.000
_cell.length_c   1.000
_cell.angle_alpha   90.00
_cell.angle_beta   90.00
_cell.angle_gamma   90.00
#
_symmetry.space_group_name_H-M   'P 1'
#
loop_
_entity.id
_entity.type
_entity.pdbx_description
1 polymer ?
#
loop_
_entity_poly.entity_id
_entity_poly.type
_entity_poly.pdbx_seq_one_letter_code
_entity_poly.pdbx_strand_id
1 'polypeptide(L)'
;PAAADRPPAAADRPPAAADRARVDGDAGTLWLRTRQTRVEVRRGSDGVWRSAAPGWLPLRRLRSAAGHPVLIDDADPYRDEERPTNPYGLTATSALDGAEHARWRSAWQDAQVWLRLGDGSRAREADALLDCFVPLAGSATARCSATRREAFGALLSSTPRSGLELAATLVHELQHAKLLALSALTVLHTADDTPRHWAPWRPDPRPFDGLFQGAYAHLALADFHLGVALSGAGPGLRDAAWADHCRCRQQVEAALPQLLGSSRLTPHGLSLVRAMAAHHSRLREHVPPSGHLARAAAYVETSRVIWRRQRAHRP
;
A
#
# COMPACT_ATOMS: atom_id res chain seq x y z
N PRO A 1 14.32 22.64 7.10
CA PRO A 1 15.16 21.47 6.74
C PRO A 1 14.33 20.49 5.92
N ALA A 2 14.30 20.73 4.61
CA ALA A 2 13.57 19.88 3.67
C ALA A 2 14.23 18.51 3.62
N ALA A 3 13.46 17.45 3.87
CA ALA A 3 13.83 16.10 3.49
C ALA A 3 14.02 16.12 1.97
N ALA A 4 15.27 16.04 1.52
CA ALA A 4 15.55 15.88 0.11
C ALA A 4 14.97 14.52 -0.32
N ASP A 5 14.20 14.52 -1.40
CA ASP A 5 13.81 13.32 -2.15
C ASP A 5 15.02 12.43 -2.30
N ARG A 6 15.08 11.37 -1.48
CA ARG A 6 16.05 10.30 -1.65
C ARG A 6 15.42 9.36 -2.67
N PRO A 7 15.88 9.33 -3.93
CA PRO A 7 15.44 8.28 -4.82
C PRO A 7 15.78 6.94 -4.15
N PRO A 8 14.89 5.94 -4.13
CA PRO A 8 15.26 4.60 -3.70
C PRO A 8 16.29 4.11 -4.72
N ALA A 9 17.57 4.25 -4.39
CA ALA A 9 18.68 4.03 -5.31
C ALA A 9 19.56 2.86 -4.84
N ALA A 10 19.81 2.76 -3.53
CA ALA A 10 20.40 1.62 -2.84
C ALA A 10 20.47 1.85 -1.33
N ALA A 11 20.79 0.76 -0.64
CA ALA A 11 21.29 0.71 0.73
C ALA A 11 22.77 1.09 0.80
N ASP A 12 23.14 2.07 1.63
CA ASP A 12 24.53 2.31 2.03
C ASP A 12 24.63 2.11 3.55
N ARG A 13 25.66 1.42 4.02
CA ARG A 13 25.86 1.11 5.45
C ARG A 13 26.99 2.01 5.99
N PRO A 14 26.70 3.23 6.46
CA PRO A 14 27.73 4.07 7.07
C PRO A 14 28.16 3.49 8.43
N PRO A 15 29.45 3.61 8.81
CA PRO A 15 29.92 3.21 10.14
C PRO A 15 29.28 4.07 11.24
N ALA A 16 29.13 3.48 12.43
CA ALA A 16 28.35 3.99 13.57
C ALA A 16 28.91 5.29 14.20
N ALA A 17 28.59 6.42 13.59
CA ALA A 17 28.40 7.76 14.14
C ALA A 17 27.66 8.53 13.04
N ALA A 18 26.75 9.46 13.37
CA ALA A 18 25.95 10.17 12.36
C ALA A 18 26.81 11.04 11.41
N ASP A 19 27.48 10.40 10.46
CA ASP A 19 28.18 11.03 9.36
C ASP A 19 27.12 11.40 8.33
N ARG A 20 26.78 12.68 8.32
CA ARG A 20 25.94 13.26 7.27
C ARG A 20 26.61 13.01 5.93
N ALA A 21 26.04 12.14 5.11
CA ALA A 21 26.43 12.01 3.72
C ALA A 21 25.85 13.18 2.92
N ARG A 22 26.69 13.88 2.16
CA ARG A 22 26.24 14.82 1.13
C ARG A 22 26.05 14.06 -0.16
N VAL A 23 24.96 14.37 -0.85
CA VAL A 23 24.67 13.85 -2.18
C VAL A 23 24.73 15.02 -3.15
N ASP A 24 25.59 14.93 -4.15
CA ASP A 24 25.71 15.91 -5.25
C ASP A 24 25.80 15.19 -6.59
N GLY A 25 25.30 15.80 -7.67
CA GLY A 25 25.35 15.18 -8.99
C GLY A 25 24.30 15.69 -9.96
N ASP A 26 24.11 14.92 -11.02
CA ASP A 26 23.16 15.17 -12.11
C ASP A 26 22.28 13.94 -12.35
N ALA A 27 21.50 13.95 -13.45
CA ALA A 27 20.55 12.88 -13.78
C ALA A 27 21.20 11.51 -14.07
N GLY A 28 22.50 11.48 -14.40
CA GLY A 28 23.25 10.28 -14.79
C GLY A 28 24.31 9.87 -13.77
N THR A 29 24.80 10.77 -12.94
CA THR A 29 25.85 10.50 -11.95
C THR A 29 25.57 11.21 -10.63
N LEU A 30 25.62 10.46 -9.54
CA LEU A 30 25.59 10.96 -8.17
C LEU A 30 26.91 10.66 -7.47
N TRP A 31 27.27 11.54 -6.54
CA TRP A 31 28.39 11.41 -5.64
C TRP A 31 27.90 11.43 -4.21
N LEU A 32 28.11 10.33 -3.50
CA LEU A 32 27.87 10.25 -2.06
C LEU A 32 29.19 10.58 -1.36
N ARG A 33 29.20 11.62 -0.54
CA ARG A 33 30.39 12.09 0.17
C ARG A 33 30.14 12.06 1.67
N THR A 34 30.89 11.22 2.37
CA THR A 34 31.04 11.28 3.83
C THR A 34 32.33 12.03 4.17
N ARG A 35 32.71 12.09 5.45
CA ARG A 35 34.01 12.64 5.84
C ARG A 35 35.19 11.82 5.33
N GLN A 36 34.99 10.53 5.13
CA GLN A 36 36.06 9.55 4.89
C GLN A 36 35.99 8.92 3.49
N THR A 37 34.83 8.97 2.84
CA THR A 37 34.58 8.26 1.60
C THR A 37 33.89 9.14 0.56
N ARG A 38 34.27 8.92 -0.70
CA ARG A 38 33.58 9.45 -1.87
C ARG A 38 33.19 8.27 -2.76
N VAL A 39 31.89 8.06 -2.93
CA VAL A 39 31.33 6.99 -3.73
C VAL A 39 30.70 7.59 -4.98
N GLU A 40 31.16 7.14 -6.15
CA GLU A 40 30.51 7.45 -7.43
C GLU A 40 29.38 6.47 -7.67
N VAL A 41 28.21 6.97 -8.03
CA VAL A 41 27.05 6.17 -8.38
C VAL A 41 26.56 6.61 -9.76
N ARG A 42 26.50 5.68 -10.70
CA ARG A 42 26.07 5.95 -12.07
C ARG A 42 24.71 5.34 -12.35
N ARG A 43 23.87 6.07 -13.06
CA ARG A 43 22.58 5.58 -13.53
C ARG A 43 22.77 4.77 -14.81
N GLY A 44 22.36 3.51 -14.79
CA GLY A 44 22.32 2.70 -16.00
C GLY A 44 21.22 3.16 -16.95
N SER A 45 21.31 2.74 -18.22
CA SER A 45 20.26 2.97 -19.23
C SER A 45 18.91 2.35 -18.86
N ASP A 46 18.90 1.40 -17.93
CA ASP A 46 17.71 0.79 -17.36
C ASP A 46 17.15 1.52 -16.14
N GLY A 47 17.68 2.71 -15.85
CA GLY A 47 17.23 3.60 -14.78
C GLY A 47 17.77 3.26 -13.39
N VAL A 48 18.51 2.16 -13.23
CA VAL A 48 19.02 1.68 -11.93
C VAL A 48 20.40 2.27 -11.62
N TRP A 49 20.57 2.73 -10.39
CA TRP A 49 21.82 3.28 -9.88
C TRP A 49 22.80 2.17 -9.48
N ARG A 50 24.09 2.33 -9.85
CA ARG A 50 25.15 1.35 -9.63
C ARG A 50 26.43 2.02 -9.17
N SER A 51 27.17 1.36 -8.28
CA SER A 51 28.52 1.76 -7.89
C SER A 51 29.44 0.55 -7.84
N ALA A 52 30.73 0.78 -8.08
CA ALA A 52 31.79 -0.21 -7.85
C ALA A 52 32.34 -0.16 -6.40
N ALA A 53 31.80 0.73 -5.55
CA ALA A 53 32.26 0.84 -4.17
C ALA A 53 31.98 -0.46 -3.38
N PRO A 54 32.93 -0.94 -2.54
CA PRO A 54 32.80 -2.22 -1.83
C PRO A 54 31.58 -2.35 -0.91
N GLY A 55 30.99 -1.25 -0.46
CA GLY A 55 29.79 -1.23 0.39
C GLY A 55 28.48 -1.06 -0.37
N TRP A 56 28.51 -0.91 -1.69
CA TRP A 56 27.31 -0.70 -2.49
C TRP A 56 26.55 -2.02 -2.67
N LEU A 57 25.32 -2.06 -2.18
CA LEU A 57 24.43 -3.20 -2.37
C LEU A 57 23.48 -2.93 -3.54
N PRO A 58 23.63 -3.60 -4.68
CA PRO A 58 22.79 -3.33 -5.85
C PRO A 58 21.36 -3.82 -5.61
N LEU A 59 20.39 -2.94 -5.86
CA LEU A 59 18.97 -3.33 -5.86
C LEU A 59 18.58 -3.96 -7.19
N ARG A 60 17.65 -4.91 -7.11
CA ARG A 60 17.12 -5.57 -8.30
C ARG A 60 15.88 -4.83 -8.81
N ARG A 61 15.65 -4.87 -10.12
CA ARG A 61 14.53 -4.17 -10.76
C ARG A 61 13.44 -5.11 -11.25
N LEU A 62 12.21 -4.63 -11.13
CA LEU A 62 11.02 -5.07 -11.82
C LEU A 62 10.77 -4.14 -13.01
N ARG A 63 10.62 -4.71 -14.20
CA ARG A 63 10.42 -3.92 -15.42
C ARG A 63 9.00 -3.34 -15.42
N SER A 64 8.85 -2.02 -15.48
CA SER A 64 7.57 -1.37 -15.82
C SER A 64 7.54 -1.01 -17.32
N ALA A 65 6.34 -0.97 -17.90
CA ALA A 65 6.11 -0.45 -19.24
C ALA A 65 6.25 1.08 -19.32
N ALA A 66 6.07 1.79 -18.20
CA ALA A 66 6.19 3.25 -18.12
C ALA A 66 7.64 3.77 -18.08
N GLY A 67 8.64 2.89 -18.20
CA GLY A 67 10.05 3.27 -18.30
C GLY A 67 10.77 3.54 -16.98
N HIS A 68 10.04 3.89 -15.91
CA HIS A 68 10.61 3.97 -14.56
C HIS A 68 10.74 2.57 -13.93
N PRO A 69 11.93 2.17 -13.44
CA PRO A 69 12.10 0.86 -12.82
C PRO A 69 11.48 0.87 -11.42
N VAL A 70 10.64 -0.12 -11.13
CA VAL A 70 10.24 -0.42 -9.76
C VAL A 70 11.33 -1.31 -9.16
N LEU A 71 11.87 -0.94 -8.00
CA LEU A 71 12.95 -1.69 -7.36
C LEU A 71 12.42 -2.71 -6.36
N ILE A 72 13.25 -3.70 -6.05
CA ILE A 72 13.09 -4.55 -4.87
C ILE A 72 14.22 -4.18 -3.92
N ASP A 73 13.84 -3.64 -2.78
CA ASP A 73 14.72 -3.29 -1.68
C ASP A 73 14.71 -4.38 -0.61
N ASP A 74 15.54 -5.39 -0.84
CA ASP A 74 15.84 -6.48 0.09
C ASP A 74 17.21 -6.32 0.76
N ALA A 75 17.82 -5.13 0.64
CA ALA A 75 19.18 -4.86 1.04
C ALA A 75 19.31 -3.71 2.05
N ASP A 76 18.38 -2.74 2.11
CA ASP A 76 18.48 -1.58 3.00
C ASP A 76 18.55 -1.99 4.48
N PRO A 77 19.66 -1.71 5.20
CA PRO A 77 19.79 -2.05 6.62
C PRO A 77 18.76 -1.33 7.50
N TYR A 78 18.15 -0.25 7.02
CA TYR A 78 17.15 0.55 7.72
C TYR A 78 15.70 0.19 7.35
N ARG A 79 15.48 -0.80 6.47
CA ARG A 79 14.13 -1.20 6.02
C ARG A 79 13.17 -1.60 7.14
N ASP A 80 13.70 -2.06 8.26
CA ASP A 80 12.92 -2.49 9.42
C ASP A 80 12.75 -1.44 10.52
N GLU A 81 13.39 -0.27 10.42
CA GLU A 81 13.58 0.74 11.48
C GLU A 81 13.35 0.30 12.95
N GLU A 82 14.48 0.28 13.66
CA GLU A 82 14.75 0.35 15.10
C GLU A 82 13.73 1.11 15.98
N ARG A 83 12.50 0.61 16.12
CA ARG A 83 11.66 0.90 17.30
C ARG A 83 11.59 -0.32 18.20
N PRO A 84 11.91 -0.21 19.51
CA PRO A 84 11.76 -1.30 20.49
C PRO A 84 10.35 -1.91 20.50
N THR A 85 9.38 -1.17 20.00
CA THR A 85 8.02 -1.64 19.70
C THR A 85 7.74 -1.39 18.22
N ASN A 86 7.95 -2.39 17.36
CA ASN A 86 7.43 -2.38 15.99
C ASN A 86 5.89 -2.41 16.07
N PRO A 87 5.18 -1.28 15.87
CA PRO A 87 3.75 -1.22 16.13
C PRO A 87 2.92 -2.06 15.14
N TYR A 88 3.54 -2.50 14.04
CA TYR A 88 2.92 -3.35 13.01
C TYR A 88 3.41 -4.80 13.04
N GLY A 89 4.46 -5.12 13.81
CA GLY A 89 5.06 -6.45 13.89
C GLY A 89 5.59 -6.99 12.55
N LEU A 90 5.90 -6.12 11.59
CA LEU A 90 6.36 -6.49 10.26
C LEU A 90 7.87 -6.61 10.25
N THR A 91 8.38 -7.79 9.88
CA THR A 91 9.82 -8.07 9.75
C THR A 91 10.15 -8.15 8.28
N ALA A 92 11.15 -7.41 7.80
CA ALA A 92 11.66 -7.58 6.45
C ALA A 92 12.40 -8.92 6.34
N THR A 93 12.37 -9.49 5.15
CA THR A 93 13.13 -10.71 4.88
C THR A 93 14.63 -10.40 4.76
N SER A 94 15.45 -11.45 4.86
CA SER A 94 16.82 -11.42 4.34
C SER A 94 16.81 -11.20 2.83
N ALA A 95 17.97 -10.86 2.25
CA ALA A 95 18.12 -10.74 0.81
C ALA A 95 17.51 -11.94 0.08
N LEU A 96 16.71 -11.65 -0.95
CA LEU A 96 15.95 -12.68 -1.65
C LEU A 96 16.87 -13.60 -2.44
N ASP A 97 16.58 -14.90 -2.47
CA ASP A 97 17.26 -15.78 -3.41
C ASP A 97 16.79 -15.56 -4.87
N GLY A 98 17.39 -16.30 -5.82
CA GLY A 98 17.04 -16.18 -7.23
C GLY A 98 15.58 -16.60 -7.54
N ALA A 99 15.04 -17.57 -6.81
CA ALA A 99 13.70 -18.09 -7.00
C ALA A 99 12.63 -17.15 -6.43
N GLU A 100 12.88 -16.56 -5.25
CA GLU A 100 12.06 -15.52 -4.64
C GLU A 100 11.96 -14.29 -5.55
N HIS A 101 13.10 -13.84 -6.06
CA HIS A 101 13.12 -12.73 -7.00
C HIS A 101 12.38 -13.06 -8.32
N ALA A 102 12.46 -14.30 -8.80
CA ALA A 102 11.68 -14.75 -9.95
C ALA A 102 10.16 -14.75 -9.67
N ARG A 103 9.73 -15.14 -8.46
CA ARG A 103 8.31 -15.07 -8.04
C ARG A 103 7.81 -13.64 -8.04
N TRP A 104 8.56 -12.70 -7.47
CA TRP A 104 8.23 -11.27 -7.52
C TRP A 104 8.09 -10.75 -8.94
N ARG A 105 9.01 -11.12 -9.82
CA ARG A 105 8.97 -10.72 -11.23
C ARG A 105 7.74 -11.24 -11.96
N SER A 106 7.39 -12.52 -11.76
CA SER A 106 6.19 -13.11 -12.36
C SER A 106 4.94 -12.43 -11.83
N ALA A 107 4.82 -12.28 -10.50
CA ALA A 107 3.68 -11.61 -9.89
C ALA A 107 3.52 -10.18 -10.39
N TRP A 108 4.61 -9.41 -10.51
CA TRP A 108 4.60 -8.06 -11.06
C TRP A 108 4.12 -8.02 -12.51
N GLN A 109 4.66 -8.87 -13.38
CA GLN A 109 4.26 -8.95 -14.78
C GLN A 109 2.76 -9.29 -14.92
N ASP A 110 2.30 -10.27 -14.14
CA ASP A 110 0.91 -10.71 -14.13
C ASP A 110 -0.02 -9.63 -13.55
N ALA A 111 0.42 -8.88 -12.53
CA ALA A 111 -0.34 -7.80 -11.90
C ALA A 111 -0.69 -6.69 -12.89
N GLN A 112 0.22 -6.40 -13.83
CA GLN A 112 0.00 -5.35 -14.82
C GLN A 112 -1.27 -5.58 -15.66
N VAL A 113 -1.68 -6.82 -15.92
CA VAL A 113 -2.92 -7.13 -16.66
C VAL A 113 -4.14 -6.66 -15.86
N TRP A 114 -4.14 -6.92 -14.55
CA TRP A 114 -5.24 -6.56 -13.66
C TRP A 114 -5.30 -5.06 -13.37
N LEU A 115 -4.16 -4.38 -13.24
CA LEU A 115 -4.10 -2.93 -13.03
C LEU A 115 -4.55 -2.13 -14.27
N ARG A 116 -4.53 -2.74 -15.45
CA ARG A 116 -4.96 -2.12 -16.70
C ARG A 116 -6.44 -2.31 -17.02
N LEU A 117 -7.20 -3.00 -16.17
CA LEU A 117 -8.65 -3.11 -16.34
C LEU A 117 -9.31 -1.71 -16.30
N GLY A 118 -10.47 -1.60 -16.95
CA GLY A 118 -11.20 -0.33 -17.05
C GLY A 118 -10.45 0.70 -17.90
N ASP A 119 -10.26 1.90 -17.36
CA ASP A 119 -9.59 3.02 -18.04
C ASP A 119 -8.06 3.04 -17.86
N GLY A 120 -7.51 2.00 -17.23
CA GLY A 120 -6.09 1.87 -16.90
C GLY A 120 -5.61 2.84 -15.81
N SER A 121 -6.51 3.47 -15.06
CA SER A 121 -6.15 4.40 -13.96
C SER A 121 -5.27 3.74 -12.91
N ARG A 122 -5.53 2.49 -12.52
CA ARG A 122 -4.72 1.78 -11.49
C ARG A 122 -3.29 1.52 -11.95
N ALA A 123 -3.08 1.22 -13.23
CA ALA A 123 -1.74 1.10 -13.79
C ALA A 123 -1.01 2.45 -13.75
N ARG A 124 -1.67 3.55 -14.14
CA ARG A 124 -1.10 4.90 -14.04
C ARG A 124 -0.80 5.31 -12.59
N GLU A 125 -1.66 4.96 -11.64
CA GLU A 125 -1.41 5.17 -10.21
C GLU A 125 -0.15 4.43 -9.76
N ALA A 126 -0.01 3.15 -10.11
CA ALA A 126 1.17 2.36 -9.76
C ALA A 126 2.45 2.94 -10.41
N ASP A 127 2.40 3.28 -11.69
CA ASP A 127 3.55 3.84 -12.41
C ASP A 127 3.99 5.21 -11.87
N ALA A 128 3.08 5.99 -11.30
CA ALA A 128 3.37 7.32 -10.78
C ALA A 128 3.76 7.34 -9.29
N LEU A 129 3.35 6.33 -8.51
CA LEU A 129 3.42 6.35 -7.05
C LEU A 129 4.27 5.23 -6.46
N LEU A 130 4.69 4.25 -7.25
CA LEU A 130 5.49 3.12 -6.77
C LEU A 130 6.92 3.22 -7.28
N ASP A 131 7.85 3.36 -6.34
CA ASP A 131 9.28 3.35 -6.64
C ASP A 131 9.93 2.02 -6.25
N CYS A 132 9.52 1.41 -5.13
CA CYS A 132 10.08 0.13 -4.69
C CYS A 132 9.12 -0.75 -3.88
N PHE A 133 9.40 -2.04 -3.90
CA PHE A 133 8.90 -3.01 -2.93
C PHE A 133 9.97 -3.29 -1.87
N VAL A 134 9.54 -3.36 -0.62
CA VAL A 134 10.35 -3.85 0.51
C VAL A 134 9.79 -5.22 0.92
N PRO A 135 10.46 -6.33 0.59
CA PRO A 135 9.92 -7.65 0.87
C PRO A 135 9.86 -7.94 2.37
N LEU A 136 8.69 -8.38 2.84
CA LEU A 136 8.47 -8.81 4.21
C LEU A 136 8.63 -10.32 4.36
N ALA A 137 9.14 -10.74 5.53
CA ALA A 137 9.06 -12.11 5.98
C ALA A 137 7.58 -12.50 6.08
N GLY A 138 7.15 -13.43 5.22
CA GLY A 138 5.79 -13.94 5.25
C GLY A 138 5.58 -14.90 6.41
N SER A 139 4.33 -15.06 6.86
CA SER A 139 3.91 -16.27 7.57
C SER A 139 3.07 -17.13 6.62
N ALA A 140 2.99 -18.43 6.88
CA ALA A 140 2.20 -19.36 6.05
C ALA A 140 0.70 -18.99 6.01
N THR A 141 0.21 -18.28 7.02
CA THR A 141 -1.22 -18.05 7.27
C THR A 141 -1.63 -16.58 7.19
N ALA A 142 -0.71 -15.64 7.35
CA ALA A 142 -1.00 -14.21 7.35
C ALA A 142 -0.12 -13.48 6.33
N ARG A 143 -0.77 -12.59 5.61
CA ARG A 143 -0.16 -11.73 4.60
C ARG A 143 -0.13 -10.34 5.15
N CYS A 144 0.97 -9.67 4.90
CA CYS A 144 1.19 -8.35 5.41
C CYS A 144 1.59 -7.46 4.25
N SER A 145 0.92 -6.32 4.17
CA SER A 145 1.37 -5.18 3.39
C SER A 145 1.22 -3.93 4.22
N ALA A 146 2.05 -2.94 3.93
CA ALA A 146 1.98 -1.63 4.54
C ALA A 146 2.67 -0.59 3.67
N THR A 147 2.23 0.64 3.82
CA THR A 147 2.92 1.85 3.39
C THR A 147 3.27 2.69 4.60
N ARG A 148 4.37 3.46 4.50
CA ARG A 148 4.84 4.35 5.56
C ARG A 148 4.85 5.78 5.05
N ARG A 149 4.51 6.74 5.90
CA ARG A 149 4.54 8.16 5.55
C ARG A 149 5.98 8.63 5.26
N GLU A 150 6.93 8.06 5.98
CA GLU A 150 8.35 8.39 5.96
C GLU A 150 9.06 7.82 4.72
N ALA A 151 8.42 6.89 4.00
CA ALA A 151 8.95 6.24 2.80
C ALA A 151 7.89 6.22 1.69
N PHE A 152 7.45 7.41 1.26
CA PHE A 152 6.56 7.53 0.11
C PHE A 152 7.20 6.91 -1.13
N GLY A 153 6.44 6.13 -1.89
CA GLY A 153 6.97 5.33 -3.00
C GLY A 153 7.36 3.90 -2.64
N ALA A 154 7.56 3.59 -1.35
CA ALA A 154 7.90 2.25 -0.88
C ALA A 154 6.66 1.48 -0.40
N LEU A 155 6.51 0.26 -0.90
CA LEU A 155 5.46 -0.68 -0.49
C LEU A 155 6.08 -1.90 0.19
N LEU A 156 5.81 -2.08 1.48
CA LEU A 156 6.24 -3.25 2.22
C LEU A 156 5.23 -4.37 1.95
N SER A 157 5.68 -5.54 1.52
CA SER A 157 4.76 -6.66 1.23
C SER A 157 5.44 -8.02 1.33
N SER A 158 4.73 -8.99 1.91
CA SER A 158 5.10 -10.41 1.81
C SER A 158 5.00 -10.89 0.36
N THR A 159 5.84 -11.84 -0.05
CA THR A 159 5.83 -12.37 -1.43
C THR A 159 4.42 -12.76 -1.91
N PRO A 160 3.92 -12.13 -3.00
CA PRO A 160 2.59 -12.41 -3.53
C PRO A 160 2.47 -13.85 -4.08
N ARG A 161 1.28 -14.47 -3.96
CA ARG A 161 1.03 -15.80 -4.59
C ARG A 161 0.64 -15.69 -6.06
N SER A 162 0.17 -14.54 -6.51
CA SER A 162 -0.28 -14.31 -7.89
C SER A 162 -0.24 -12.83 -8.25
N GLY A 163 -0.27 -12.51 -9.55
CA GLY A 163 -0.39 -11.12 -10.00
C GLY A 163 -1.71 -10.45 -9.63
N LEU A 164 -2.82 -11.19 -9.59
CA LEU A 164 -4.11 -10.63 -9.17
C LEU A 164 -4.05 -10.13 -7.72
N GLU A 165 -3.42 -10.92 -6.86
CA GLU A 165 -3.22 -10.56 -5.47
C GLU A 165 -2.28 -9.37 -5.31
N LEU A 166 -1.15 -9.36 -6.02
CA LEU A 166 -0.25 -8.21 -6.00
C LEU A 166 -0.96 -6.94 -6.49
N ALA A 167 -1.79 -7.04 -7.54
CA ALA A 167 -2.60 -5.92 -8.00
C ALA A 167 -3.57 -5.42 -6.94
N ALA A 168 -4.27 -6.31 -6.22
CA ALA A 168 -5.14 -5.93 -5.12
C ALA A 168 -4.36 -5.25 -3.97
N THR A 169 -3.20 -5.79 -3.61
CA THR A 169 -2.29 -5.19 -2.61
C THR A 169 -1.85 -3.80 -3.04
N LEU A 170 -1.44 -3.62 -4.30
CA LEU A 170 -1.05 -2.31 -4.84
C LEU A 170 -2.21 -1.32 -4.77
N VAL A 171 -3.41 -1.71 -5.20
CA VAL A 171 -4.60 -0.84 -5.13
C VAL A 171 -4.86 -0.39 -3.69
N HIS A 172 -4.76 -1.31 -2.72
CA HIS A 172 -4.98 -1.03 -1.30
C HIS A 172 -3.93 -0.07 -0.73
N GLU A 173 -2.66 -0.42 -0.88
CA GLU A 173 -1.55 0.31 -0.28
C GLU A 173 -1.33 1.68 -0.94
N LEU A 174 -1.51 1.80 -2.25
CA LEU A 174 -1.41 3.09 -2.92
C LEU A 174 -2.52 4.05 -2.50
N GLN A 175 -3.72 3.55 -2.11
CA GLN A 175 -4.72 4.43 -1.50
C GLN A 175 -4.27 4.96 -0.14
N HIS A 176 -3.62 4.14 0.69
CA HIS A 176 -3.03 4.62 1.94
C HIS A 176 -1.95 5.68 1.67
N ALA A 177 -1.04 5.43 0.73
CA ALA A 177 -0.01 6.39 0.34
C ALA A 177 -0.62 7.72 -0.16
N LYS A 178 -1.62 7.67 -1.04
CA LYS A 178 -2.34 8.86 -1.53
C LYS A 178 -2.97 9.66 -0.41
N LEU A 179 -3.65 8.99 0.53
CA LEU A 179 -4.31 9.69 1.64
C LEU A 179 -3.29 10.26 2.62
N LEU A 180 -2.18 9.57 2.88
CA LEU A 180 -1.06 10.09 3.68
C LEU A 180 -0.44 11.34 3.06
N ALA A 181 -0.19 11.33 1.74
CA ALA A 181 0.31 12.49 1.01
C ALA A 181 -0.67 13.66 1.05
N LEU A 182 -1.97 13.40 0.81
CA LEU A 182 -2.99 14.43 0.91
C LEU A 182 -3.06 15.03 2.33
N SER A 183 -3.00 14.19 3.36
CA SER A 183 -2.96 14.61 4.77
C SER A 183 -1.67 15.34 5.17
N ALA A 184 -0.59 15.23 4.39
CA ALA A 184 0.61 16.03 4.57
C ALA A 184 0.46 17.44 3.96
N LEU A 185 -0.37 17.58 2.92
CA LEU A 185 -0.63 18.85 2.24
C LEU A 185 -1.77 19.65 2.89
N THR A 186 -2.75 18.98 3.48
CA THR A 186 -3.90 19.64 4.13
C THR A 186 -4.44 18.81 5.29
N VAL A 187 -4.98 19.49 6.30
CA VAL A 187 -5.61 18.84 7.45
C VAL A 187 -7.00 18.35 7.04
N LEU A 188 -7.21 17.03 7.05
CA LEU A 188 -8.50 16.42 6.69
C LEU A 188 -9.44 16.25 7.88
N HIS A 189 -8.91 16.13 9.10
CA HIS A 189 -9.69 16.07 10.32
C HIS A 189 -8.91 16.55 11.55
N THR A 190 -9.62 16.82 12.63
CA THR A 190 -9.06 17.20 13.94
C THR A 190 -9.43 16.19 15.04
N ALA A 191 -9.80 14.97 14.66
CA ALA A 191 -10.06 13.88 15.59
C ALA A 191 -8.77 13.46 16.32
N ASP A 192 -8.91 13.01 17.57
CA ASP A 192 -7.80 12.44 18.34
C ASP A 192 -7.52 10.97 17.96
N ASP A 193 -6.40 10.45 18.47
CA ASP A 193 -5.96 9.07 18.20
C ASP A 193 -6.64 8.02 19.11
N THR A 194 -7.69 8.39 19.85
CA THR A 194 -8.36 7.42 20.72
C THR A 194 -9.07 6.36 19.88
N PRO A 195 -8.82 5.06 20.11
CA PRO A 195 -9.46 3.99 19.34
C PRO A 195 -10.93 3.78 19.74
N ARG A 196 -11.83 4.52 19.09
CA ARG A 196 -13.28 4.52 19.38
C ARG A 196 -14.15 3.92 18.28
N HIS A 197 -13.65 3.89 17.04
CA HIS A 197 -14.44 3.59 15.87
C HIS A 197 -14.44 2.09 15.55
N TRP A 198 -15.56 1.60 15.02
CA TRP A 198 -15.65 0.24 14.51
C TRP A 198 -15.30 0.22 13.02
N ALA A 199 -14.36 -0.65 12.65
CA ALA A 199 -13.96 -0.88 11.27
C ALA A 199 -14.35 -2.32 10.84
N PRO A 200 -15.19 -2.51 9.83
CA PRO A 200 -15.69 -3.85 9.43
C PRO A 200 -14.64 -4.85 8.91
N TRP A 201 -13.38 -4.45 8.79
CA TRP A 201 -12.24 -5.28 8.39
C TRP A 201 -11.31 -5.63 9.55
N ARG A 202 -11.57 -5.13 10.77
CA ARG A 202 -10.76 -5.41 11.96
C ARG A 202 -11.60 -5.58 13.22
N PRO A 203 -11.22 -6.49 14.14
CA PRO A 203 -11.93 -6.68 15.40
C PRO A 203 -11.57 -5.61 16.44
N ASP A 204 -10.40 -4.98 16.35
CA ASP A 204 -9.98 -3.93 17.28
C ASP A 204 -10.65 -2.57 16.96
N PRO A 205 -11.03 -1.78 17.99
CA PRO A 205 -11.43 -0.39 17.78
C PRO A 205 -10.30 0.41 17.14
N ARG A 206 -10.67 1.32 16.23
CA ARG A 206 -9.73 2.13 15.45
C ARG A 206 -9.80 3.60 15.85
N PRO A 207 -8.68 4.34 15.78
CA PRO A 207 -8.74 5.81 15.76
C PRO A 207 -9.49 6.27 14.50
N PHE A 208 -9.92 7.53 14.48
CA PHE A 208 -10.66 8.10 13.35
C PHE A 208 -9.86 7.99 12.04
N ASP A 209 -8.57 8.34 12.07
CA ASP A 209 -7.67 8.21 10.92
C ASP A 209 -7.63 6.75 10.42
N GLY A 210 -7.54 5.79 11.34
CA GLY A 210 -7.54 4.36 10.99
C GLY A 210 -8.84 3.87 10.34
N LEU A 211 -10.00 4.44 10.69
CA LEU A 211 -11.26 4.18 9.99
C LEU A 211 -11.28 4.84 8.61
N PHE A 212 -10.83 6.09 8.52
CA PHE A 212 -10.82 6.87 7.28
C PHE A 212 -9.90 6.23 6.23
N GLN A 213 -8.66 5.91 6.61
CA GLN A 213 -7.68 5.18 5.82
C GLN A 213 -8.26 3.87 5.28
N GLY A 214 -8.84 3.06 6.16
CA GLY A 214 -9.41 1.78 5.75
C GLY A 214 -10.61 1.92 4.82
N ALA A 215 -11.51 2.89 5.05
CA ALA A 215 -12.64 3.14 4.17
C ALA A 215 -12.20 3.59 2.77
N TYR A 216 -11.16 4.43 2.69
CA TYR A 216 -10.59 4.89 1.42
C TYR A 216 -9.97 3.74 0.61
N ALA A 217 -9.19 2.88 1.26
CA ALA A 217 -8.58 1.72 0.62
C ALA A 217 -9.61 0.64 0.22
N HIS A 218 -10.58 0.32 1.08
CA HIS A 218 -11.61 -0.69 0.76
C HIS A 218 -12.57 -0.23 -0.34
N LEU A 219 -12.80 1.08 -0.49
CA LEU A 219 -13.58 1.61 -1.60
C LEU A 219 -12.88 1.35 -2.94
N ALA A 220 -11.56 1.56 -3.01
CA ALA A 220 -10.78 1.24 -4.20
C ALA A 220 -10.70 -0.26 -4.47
N LEU A 221 -10.65 -1.11 -3.43
CA LEU A 221 -10.76 -2.56 -3.60
C LEU A 221 -12.12 -2.99 -4.16
N ALA A 222 -13.22 -2.40 -3.67
CA ALA A 222 -14.55 -2.68 -4.20
C ALA A 222 -14.62 -2.38 -5.71
N ASP A 223 -14.09 -1.23 -6.13
CA ASP A 223 -13.98 -0.84 -7.53
C ASP A 223 -13.08 -1.78 -8.35
N PHE A 224 -11.89 -2.12 -7.84
CA PHE A 224 -10.96 -3.05 -8.48
C PHE A 224 -11.59 -4.43 -8.71
N HIS A 225 -12.21 -5.02 -7.68
CA HIS A 225 -12.84 -6.33 -7.80
C HIS A 225 -14.06 -6.32 -8.72
N LEU A 226 -14.76 -5.19 -8.84
CA LEU A 226 -15.80 -5.02 -9.85
C LEU A 226 -15.19 -5.11 -11.27
N GLY A 227 -14.10 -4.39 -11.51
CA GLY A 227 -13.36 -4.47 -12.78
C GLY A 227 -12.95 -5.91 -13.11
N VAL A 228 -12.42 -6.65 -12.13
CA VAL A 228 -12.07 -8.08 -12.29
C VAL A 228 -13.30 -8.93 -12.62
N ALA A 229 -14.42 -8.73 -11.93
CA ALA A 229 -15.66 -9.47 -12.16
C ALA A 229 -16.26 -9.22 -13.57
N LEU A 230 -16.00 -8.03 -14.13
CA LEU A 230 -16.47 -7.63 -15.46
C LEU A 230 -15.47 -7.96 -16.59
N SER A 231 -14.21 -8.30 -16.26
CA SER A 231 -13.07 -8.46 -17.21
C SER A 231 -13.14 -9.62 -18.20
N GLY A 232 -14.19 -10.45 -18.18
CA GLY A 232 -14.25 -11.65 -19.01
C GLY A 232 -13.56 -12.88 -18.39
N ALA A 233 -13.02 -12.77 -17.16
CA ALA A 233 -12.41 -13.87 -16.42
C ALA A 233 -13.31 -15.13 -16.34
N GLY A 234 -12.67 -16.29 -16.19
CA GLY A 234 -13.33 -17.59 -16.06
C GLY A 234 -14.29 -17.64 -14.85
N PRO A 235 -15.28 -18.56 -14.85
CA PRO A 235 -16.40 -18.53 -13.91
C PRO A 235 -16.00 -18.48 -12.43
N GLY A 236 -15.00 -19.28 -12.01
CA GLY A 236 -14.56 -19.31 -10.62
C GLY A 236 -13.91 -18.00 -10.15
N LEU A 237 -13.07 -17.39 -10.99
CA LEU A 237 -12.45 -16.11 -10.68
C LEU A 237 -13.50 -14.98 -10.68
N ARG A 238 -14.44 -15.02 -11.61
CA ARG A 238 -15.56 -14.06 -11.67
C ARG A 238 -16.43 -14.13 -10.41
N ASP A 239 -16.79 -15.32 -9.95
CA ASP A 239 -17.57 -15.51 -8.73
C ASP A 239 -16.83 -14.96 -7.49
N ALA A 240 -15.54 -15.31 -7.36
CA ALA A 240 -14.69 -14.78 -6.29
C ALA A 240 -14.59 -13.25 -6.33
N ALA A 241 -14.40 -12.65 -7.51
CA ALA A 241 -14.34 -11.20 -7.66
C ALA A 241 -15.66 -10.51 -7.30
N TRP A 242 -16.82 -11.10 -7.65
CA TRP A 242 -18.11 -10.58 -7.19
C TRP A 242 -18.28 -10.68 -5.67
N ALA A 243 -17.80 -11.77 -5.05
CA ALA A 243 -17.81 -11.92 -3.61
C ALA A 243 -16.93 -10.86 -2.91
N ASP A 244 -15.72 -10.62 -3.43
CA ASP A 244 -14.79 -9.61 -2.91
C ASP A 244 -15.33 -8.19 -3.09
N HIS A 245 -15.86 -7.86 -4.28
CA HIS A 245 -16.54 -6.59 -4.55
C HIS A 245 -17.66 -6.34 -3.53
N CYS A 246 -18.57 -7.31 -3.36
CA CYS A 246 -19.70 -7.17 -2.45
C CYS A 246 -19.25 -7.01 -1.00
N ARG A 247 -18.23 -7.76 -0.57
CA ARG A 247 -17.67 -7.67 0.78
C ARG A 247 -17.11 -6.28 1.03
N CYS A 248 -16.19 -5.80 0.18
CA CYS A 248 -15.59 -4.47 0.31
C CYS A 248 -16.66 -3.37 0.25
N ARG A 249 -17.61 -3.46 -0.67
CA ARG A 249 -18.73 -2.51 -0.80
C ARG A 249 -19.58 -2.44 0.47
N GLN A 250 -19.90 -3.57 1.09
CA GLN A 250 -20.67 -3.62 2.34
C GLN A 250 -19.86 -3.13 3.55
N GLN A 251 -18.56 -3.40 3.59
CA GLN A 251 -17.69 -2.85 4.63
C GLN A 251 -17.60 -1.32 4.55
N VAL A 252 -17.50 -0.75 3.35
CA VAL A 252 -17.51 0.71 3.14
C VAL A 252 -18.88 1.31 3.47
N GLU A 253 -19.98 0.65 3.07
CA GLU A 253 -21.35 1.06 3.42
C GLU A 253 -21.52 1.21 4.94
N ALA A 254 -20.94 0.28 5.72
CA ALA A 254 -21.01 0.32 7.18
C ALA A 254 -20.05 1.35 7.83
N ALA A 255 -19.00 1.78 7.12
CA ALA A 255 -18.02 2.74 7.61
C ALA A 255 -18.39 4.20 7.30
N LEU A 256 -18.96 4.47 6.12
CA LEU A 256 -19.25 5.83 5.64
C LEU A 256 -20.12 6.67 6.59
N PRO A 257 -21.21 6.14 7.20
CA PRO A 257 -22.02 6.92 8.13
C PRO A 257 -21.25 7.42 9.35
N GLN A 258 -20.27 6.65 9.84
CA GLN A 258 -19.42 7.06 10.97
C GLN A 258 -18.50 8.24 10.58
N LEU A 259 -17.99 8.25 9.34
CA LEU A 259 -17.18 9.35 8.82
C LEU A 259 -18.03 10.59 8.56
N LEU A 260 -19.13 10.45 7.83
CA LEU A 260 -20.04 11.56 7.47
C LEU A 260 -20.68 12.21 8.70
N GLY A 261 -20.95 11.45 9.76
CA GLY A 261 -21.51 11.96 11.01
C GLY A 261 -20.49 12.62 11.95
N SER A 262 -19.21 12.65 11.59
CA SER A 262 -18.16 13.21 12.44
C SER A 262 -18.06 14.73 12.30
N SER A 263 -18.23 15.45 13.40
CA SER A 263 -17.96 16.90 13.48
C SER A 263 -16.45 17.24 13.44
N ARG A 264 -15.57 16.23 13.42
CA ARG A 264 -14.12 16.40 13.39
C ARG A 264 -13.54 16.53 11.99
N LEU A 265 -14.34 16.34 10.93
CA LEU A 265 -13.88 16.56 9.56
C LEU A 265 -13.68 18.05 9.31
N THR A 266 -12.58 18.41 8.64
CA THR A 266 -12.43 19.76 8.07
C THR A 266 -13.28 19.90 6.80
N PRO A 267 -13.45 21.10 6.22
CA PRO A 267 -14.12 21.25 4.93
C PRO A 267 -13.51 20.37 3.81
N HIS A 268 -12.18 20.23 3.78
CA HIS A 268 -11.49 19.37 2.82
C HIS A 268 -11.74 17.88 3.08
N GLY A 269 -11.68 17.44 4.35
CA GLY A 269 -12.01 16.07 4.72
C GLY A 269 -13.46 15.71 4.39
N LEU A 270 -14.41 16.61 4.67
CA LEU A 270 -15.81 16.41 4.33
C LEU A 270 -16.04 16.32 2.83
N SER A 271 -15.35 17.15 2.04
CA SER A 271 -15.39 17.06 0.57
C SER A 271 -14.92 15.69 0.07
N LEU A 272 -13.81 15.18 0.61
CA LEU A 272 -13.29 13.86 0.26
C LEU A 272 -14.25 12.72 0.67
N VAL A 273 -14.78 12.74 1.90
CA VAL A 273 -15.72 11.71 2.36
C VAL A 273 -17.03 11.73 1.55
N ARG A 274 -17.50 12.91 1.13
CA ARG A 274 -18.64 13.03 0.20
C ARG A 274 -18.34 12.45 -1.17
N ALA A 275 -17.14 12.69 -1.71
CA ALA A 275 -16.70 12.08 -2.97
C ALA A 275 -16.62 10.54 -2.85
N MET A 276 -16.15 10.03 -1.71
CA MET A 276 -16.17 8.59 -1.41
C MET A 276 -17.60 8.02 -1.39
N ALA A 277 -18.54 8.71 -0.73
CA ALA A 277 -19.94 8.29 -0.70
C ALA A 277 -20.57 8.31 -2.10
N ALA A 278 -20.28 9.33 -2.91
CA ALA A 278 -20.75 9.39 -4.30
C ALA A 278 -20.16 8.24 -5.15
N HIS A 279 -18.88 7.90 -4.95
CA HIS A 279 -18.27 6.77 -5.63
C HIS A 279 -18.87 5.43 -5.20
N HIS A 280 -19.11 5.25 -3.90
CA HIS A 280 -19.79 4.07 -3.37
C HIS A 280 -21.19 3.90 -3.98
N SER A 281 -21.96 5.00 -4.11
CA SER A 281 -23.27 4.97 -4.79
C SER A 281 -23.17 4.47 -6.24
N ARG A 282 -22.17 4.91 -7.01
CA ARG A 282 -21.94 4.39 -8.37
C ARG A 282 -21.61 2.89 -8.39
N LEU A 283 -20.87 2.40 -7.41
CA LEU A 283 -20.60 0.96 -7.27
C LEU A 283 -21.86 0.15 -6.94
N ARG A 284 -22.93 0.77 -6.41
CA ARG A 284 -24.21 0.11 -6.14
C ARG A 284 -25.08 -0.05 -7.38
N GLU A 285 -24.85 0.74 -8.43
CA GLU A 285 -25.55 0.62 -9.72
C GLU A 285 -25.24 -0.72 -10.41
N HIS A 286 -24.12 -1.35 -10.04
CA HIS A 286 -23.74 -2.67 -10.50
C HIS A 286 -24.39 -3.76 -9.64
N VAL A 287 -25.37 -4.44 -10.21
CA VAL A 287 -26.12 -5.52 -9.55
C VAL A 287 -25.30 -6.83 -9.60
N PRO A 288 -24.87 -7.39 -8.45
CA PRO A 288 -24.13 -8.63 -8.44
C PRO A 288 -25.06 -9.83 -8.69
N PRO A 289 -24.51 -11.01 -9.04
CA PRO A 289 -25.26 -12.26 -9.04
C PRO A 289 -25.93 -12.53 -7.68
N SER A 290 -26.98 -13.35 -7.70
CA SER A 290 -27.79 -13.65 -6.52
C SER A 290 -26.93 -14.19 -5.36
N GLY A 291 -27.29 -13.81 -4.13
CA GLY A 291 -26.64 -14.28 -2.91
C GLY A 291 -25.33 -13.58 -2.51
N HIS A 292 -24.57 -12.97 -3.42
CA HIS A 292 -23.30 -12.29 -3.04
C HIS A 292 -23.52 -11.13 -2.06
N LEU A 293 -24.52 -10.28 -2.34
CA LEU A 293 -24.83 -9.14 -1.48
C LEU A 293 -25.33 -9.59 -0.09
N ALA A 294 -26.20 -10.60 -0.04
CA ALA A 294 -26.72 -11.14 1.21
C ALA A 294 -25.60 -11.74 2.07
N ARG A 295 -24.68 -12.51 1.47
CA ARG A 295 -23.50 -13.07 2.16
C ARG A 295 -22.59 -11.96 2.70
N ALA A 296 -22.33 -10.93 1.90
CA ALA A 296 -21.51 -9.80 2.33
C ALA A 296 -22.15 -9.00 3.49
N ALA A 297 -23.45 -8.75 3.44
CA ALA A 297 -24.19 -8.09 4.51
C ALA A 297 -24.16 -8.92 5.81
N ALA A 298 -24.38 -10.23 5.72
CA ALA A 298 -24.31 -11.14 6.86
C ALA A 298 -22.91 -11.18 7.51
N TYR A 299 -21.85 -11.16 6.69
CA TYR A 299 -20.47 -11.08 7.17
C TYR A 299 -20.20 -9.80 7.96
N VAL A 300 -20.64 -8.64 7.44
CA VAL A 300 -20.45 -7.34 8.11
C VAL A 300 -21.26 -7.27 9.41
N GLU A 301 -22.49 -7.78 9.44
CA GLU A 301 -23.31 -7.79 10.65
C GLU A 301 -22.73 -8.72 11.72
N THR A 302 -22.24 -9.90 11.32
CA THR A 302 -21.54 -10.81 12.26
C THR A 302 -20.31 -10.14 12.86
N SER A 303 -19.52 -9.45 12.04
CA SER A 303 -18.35 -8.68 12.49
C SER A 303 -18.75 -7.56 13.47
N ARG A 304 -19.89 -6.90 13.25
CA ARG A 304 -20.44 -5.88 14.14
C ARG A 304 -20.86 -6.46 15.50
N VAL A 305 -21.55 -7.59 15.49
CA VAL A 305 -21.98 -8.30 16.71
C VAL A 305 -20.76 -8.70 17.55
N ILE A 306 -19.73 -9.27 16.92
CA ILE A 306 -18.48 -9.65 17.59
C ILE A 306 -17.82 -8.43 18.24
N TRP A 307 -17.70 -7.31 17.52
CA TRP A 307 -17.10 -6.08 18.04
C TRP A 307 -17.87 -5.51 19.24
N ARG A 308 -19.21 -5.46 19.16
CA ARG A 308 -20.06 -4.98 20.25
C ARG A 308 -19.90 -5.84 21.51
N ARG A 309 -19.85 -7.17 21.35
CA ARG A 309 -19.61 -8.09 22.47
C ARG A 309 -18.26 -7.84 23.11
N GLN A 310 -17.18 -7.73 22.33
CA GLN A 310 -15.84 -7.48 22.86
C GLN A 310 -15.75 -6.15 23.62
N ARG A 311 -16.47 -5.12 23.18
CA ARG A 311 -16.56 -3.84 23.91
C ARG A 311 -17.34 -3.93 25.21
N ALA A 312 -18.44 -4.68 25.25
CA ALA A 312 -19.22 -4.85 26.47
C ALA A 312 -18.47 -5.60 27.57
N HIS A 313 -17.43 -6.38 27.23
CA HIS A 313 -16.63 -7.17 28.17
C HIS A 313 -15.29 -6.48 28.56
N ARG A 314 -15.01 -5.28 28.03
CA ARG A 314 -13.87 -4.47 28.47
C ARG A 314 -14.36 -3.43 29.49
N PRO A 315 -13.98 -3.54 30.78
CA PRO A 315 -14.38 -2.59 31.82
C PRO A 315 -13.89 -1.17 31.54
#